data_AF-A0A957HRX0-F1
#
_entry.id   AF-A0A957HRX0-F1
#
_cell.length_a   1.000
_cell.length_b   1.000
_cell.length_c   1.000
_cell.angle_alpha   90.00
_cell.angle_beta   90.00
_cell.angle_gamma   90.00
#
_symmetry.space_group_name_H-M   'P 1'
#
loop_
_entity.id
_entity.type
_entity.pdbx_description
1 polymer ?
#
loop_
_entity_poly.entity_id
_entity_poly.type
_entity_poly.pdbx_seq_one_letter_code
_entity_poly.pdbx_strand_id
1 'polypeptide(L)'
;MATVRRKYGRILTVVLLLLWGWVGTAAGQTGSGIGQPASGETVAGIVEVRGTAVHPDFLRYELAFAQAGSSEWIVFAEGDQPVIGGVLAVWDTTVGG
;
A
#
# COMPACT_ATOMS: atom_id res chain seq x y z
N MET A 1 25.22 26.83 -50.24
CA MET A 1 24.89 26.77 -48.80
C MET A 1 23.38 26.78 -48.65
N ALA A 2 22.75 25.67 -48.29
CA ALA A 2 21.29 25.56 -48.16
C ALA A 2 20.92 24.98 -46.80
N THR A 3 20.00 25.69 -46.15
CA THR A 3 19.66 25.66 -44.72
C THR A 3 18.99 24.35 -44.28
N VAL A 4 19.53 23.74 -43.22
CA VAL A 4 18.95 22.56 -42.55
C VAL A 4 17.59 22.91 -41.96
N ARG A 5 16.51 22.34 -42.52
CA ARG A 5 15.15 22.43 -41.97
C ARG A 5 15.06 21.55 -40.71
N ARG A 6 15.15 22.17 -39.52
CA ARG A 6 14.88 21.54 -38.21
C ARG A 6 13.47 20.92 -38.20
N LYS A 7 13.36 19.60 -38.36
CA LYS A 7 12.13 18.82 -38.16
C LYS A 7 12.00 18.24 -36.73
N TYR A 8 12.76 18.76 -35.75
CA TYR A 8 12.81 18.17 -34.40
C TYR A 8 11.72 18.68 -33.43
N GLY A 9 10.98 19.75 -33.76
CA GLY A 9 10.01 20.36 -32.84
C GLY A 9 8.76 19.51 -32.57
N ARG A 10 8.35 18.65 -33.51
CA ARG A 10 7.11 17.85 -33.39
C ARG A 10 7.28 16.56 -32.60
N ILE A 11 8.47 15.96 -32.60
CA ILE A 11 8.74 14.68 -31.91
C ILE A 11 8.86 14.90 -30.40
N LEU A 12 9.45 16.03 -29.98
CA LEU A 12 9.64 16.35 -28.56
C LEU A 12 8.30 16.57 -27.80
N THR A 13 7.26 17.04 -28.49
CA THR A 13 5.94 17.31 -27.88
C THR A 13 5.17 16.02 -27.59
N VAL A 14 5.29 14.99 -28.44
CA VAL A 14 4.59 13.71 -28.24
C VAL A 14 5.20 12.90 -27.09
N VAL A 15 6.53 12.95 -26.92
CA VAL A 15 7.22 12.27 -25.82
C VAL A 15 6.85 12.89 -24.46
N LEU A 16 6.72 14.22 -24.39
CA LEU A 16 6.27 14.93 -23.18
C LEU A 16 4.81 14.61 -22.80
N LEU A 17 3.93 14.35 -23.77
CA LEU A 17 2.54 13.95 -23.50
C LEU A 17 2.41 12.48 -23.05
N LEU A 18 3.31 11.60 -23.50
CA LEU A 18 3.34 10.19 -23.04
C LEU A 18 3.93 10.04 -21.63
N LEU A 19 4.77 10.98 -21.18
CA LEU A 19 5.33 10.99 -19.82
C LEU A 19 4.31 11.45 -18.75
N TRP A 20 3.19 12.06 -19.13
CA TRP A 20 2.11 12.45 -18.18
C TRP A 20 1.06 11.35 -17.95
N GLY A 21 1.03 10.31 -18.80
CA GLY A 21 -0.07 9.33 -18.80
C GLY A 21 0.01 8.25 -17.73
N TRP A 22 1.09 8.19 -16.94
CA TRP A 22 1.31 7.13 -15.96
C TRP A 22 1.36 7.67 -14.53
N VAL A 23 0.41 8.53 -14.18
CA VAL A 23 0.06 8.68 -12.77
C VAL A 23 -1.00 7.62 -12.48
N GLY A 24 -0.54 6.44 -12.06
CA GLY A 24 -1.45 5.43 -11.51
C GLY A 24 -2.14 6.02 -10.29
N THR A 25 -3.46 6.07 -10.31
CA THR A 25 -4.21 6.44 -9.10
C THR A 25 -4.07 5.28 -8.12
N ALA A 26 -3.44 5.52 -6.97
CA ALA A 26 -3.50 4.60 -5.85
C ALA A 26 -4.93 4.64 -5.30
N ALA A 27 -5.82 3.80 -5.84
CA ALA A 27 -7.12 3.55 -5.22
C ALA A 27 -6.88 2.68 -3.99
N GLY A 28 -7.39 3.10 -2.83
CA GLY A 28 -7.49 2.22 -1.67
C GLY A 28 -8.26 0.95 -2.06
N GLN A 29 -7.77 -0.22 -1.65
CA GLN A 29 -8.36 -1.50 -2.04
C GLN A 29 -9.72 -1.67 -1.36
N THR A 30 -10.80 -1.38 -2.09
CA THR A 30 -12.16 -1.60 -1.62
C THR A 30 -12.35 -3.09 -1.26
N GLY A 31 -12.62 -3.38 0.01
CA GLY A 31 -12.83 -4.75 0.52
C GLY A 31 -11.71 -5.31 1.40
N SER A 32 -10.55 -4.63 1.48
CA SER A 32 -9.51 -4.96 2.45
C SER A 32 -9.71 -4.17 3.76
N GLY A 33 -9.32 -4.76 4.89
CA GLY A 33 -9.43 -4.12 6.20
C GLY A 33 -9.26 -5.08 7.37
N ILE A 34 -9.07 -4.49 8.55
CA ILE A 34 -8.97 -5.22 9.83
C ILE A 34 -10.37 -5.33 10.44
N GLY A 35 -10.75 -6.56 10.80
CA GLY A 35 -11.98 -6.86 11.52
C GLY A 35 -11.78 -7.13 13.01
N GLN A 36 -10.59 -7.61 13.40
CA GLN A 36 -10.18 -7.76 14.80
C GLN A 36 -8.71 -7.36 14.98
N PRO A 37 -8.34 -6.71 16.09
CA PRO A 37 -9.20 -6.26 17.20
C PRO A 37 -10.28 -5.25 16.79
N ALA A 38 -11.37 -5.17 17.54
CA ALA A 38 -12.43 -4.21 17.29
C ALA A 38 -11.97 -2.77 17.62
N SER A 39 -12.65 -1.77 17.05
CA SER A 39 -12.35 -0.38 17.37
C SER A 39 -12.55 -0.11 18.87
N GLY A 40 -11.52 0.45 19.52
CA GLY A 40 -11.52 0.73 20.95
C GLY A 40 -11.16 -0.46 21.85
N GLU A 41 -10.92 -1.64 21.26
CA GLU A 41 -10.43 -2.80 22.01
C GLU A 41 -8.99 -2.58 22.47
N THR A 42 -8.66 -3.11 23.66
CA THR A 42 -7.29 -3.05 24.17
C THR A 42 -6.44 -4.11 23.48
N VAL A 43 -5.31 -3.68 22.92
CA VAL A 43 -4.34 -4.54 22.24
C VAL A 43 -3.14 -4.76 23.16
N ALA A 44 -3.02 -5.94 23.77
CA ALA A 44 -1.93 -6.26 24.68
C ALA A 44 -1.64 -7.77 24.74
N GLY A 45 -0.37 -8.14 24.92
CA GLY A 45 0.09 -9.52 24.97
C GLY A 45 0.16 -10.13 23.57
N ILE A 46 -0.38 -11.34 23.41
CA ILE A 46 -0.47 -12.02 22.11
C ILE A 46 -1.85 -11.75 21.52
N VAL A 47 -1.90 -11.09 20.37
CA VAL A 47 -3.13 -10.65 19.71
C VAL A 47 -3.20 -11.20 18.30
N GLU A 48 -4.30 -11.87 17.96
CA GLU A 48 -4.58 -12.22 16.56
C GLU A 48 -5.20 -11.03 15.82
N VAL A 49 -4.50 -10.54 14.80
CA VAL A 49 -5.05 -9.54 13.88
C VAL A 49 -5.76 -10.27 12.76
N ARG A 50 -7.07 -10.07 12.65
CA ARG A 50 -7.92 -10.73 11.64
C ARG A 50 -8.56 -9.74 10.70
N GLY A 51 -8.75 -10.15 9.45
CA GLY A 51 -9.32 -9.29 8.43
C GLY A 51 -9.27 -9.86 7.03
N THR A 52 -9.36 -8.96 6.07
CA THR A 52 -9.29 -9.27 4.64
C THR A 52 -8.18 -8.44 4.00
N ALA A 53 -7.35 -9.09 3.20
CA ALA A 53 -6.33 -8.49 2.36
C ALA A 53 -6.42 -9.13 0.98
N VAL A 54 -7.06 -8.44 0.04
CA VAL A 54 -7.31 -8.93 -1.32
C VAL A 54 -7.21 -7.82 -2.35
N HIS A 55 -6.76 -8.18 -3.54
CA HIS A 55 -6.67 -7.31 -4.70
C HIS A 55 -6.66 -8.18 -5.97
N PRO A 56 -7.22 -7.74 -7.10
CA PRO A 56 -7.16 -8.51 -8.36
C PRO A 56 -5.72 -8.82 -8.80
N ASP A 57 -4.82 -7.85 -8.63
CA ASP A 57 -3.38 -7.99 -8.87
C ASP A 57 -2.66 -8.00 -7.51
N PHE A 58 -2.88 -9.05 -6.71
CA PHE A 58 -2.31 -9.12 -5.36
C PHE A 58 -0.79 -9.28 -5.40
N LEU A 59 -0.09 -8.45 -4.62
CA LEU A 59 1.37 -8.51 -4.49
C LEU A 59 1.78 -8.87 -3.07
N ARG A 60 1.31 -8.08 -2.10
CA ARG A 60 1.51 -8.29 -0.66
C ARG A 60 0.54 -7.45 0.15
N TYR A 61 0.40 -7.77 1.42
CA TYR A 61 -0.13 -6.90 2.45
C TYR A 61 0.94 -6.61 3.51
N GLU A 62 0.77 -5.50 4.22
CA GLU A 62 1.63 -5.07 5.32
C GLU A 62 0.73 -4.64 6.47
N LEU A 63 1.12 -5.03 7.69
CA LEU A 63 0.49 -4.57 8.91
C LEU A 63 1.48 -3.72 9.69
N ALA A 64 1.03 -2.52 10.03
CA ALA A 64 1.77 -1.56 10.80
C ALA A 64 0.91 -0.97 11.92
N PHE A 65 1.55 -0.50 12.97
CA PHE A 65 0.90 0.23 14.05
C PHE A 65 1.59 1.58 14.29
N ALA A 66 0.84 2.53 14.83
CA ALA A 66 1.35 3.80 15.31
C ALA A 66 0.79 4.04 16.71
N GLN A 67 1.58 4.65 17.58
CA GLN A 67 1.05 5.12 18.86
C GLN A 67 0.03 6.24 18.64
N ALA A 68 -0.94 6.35 19.54
CA ALA A 68 -1.96 7.40 19.45
C ALA A 68 -1.30 8.79 19.42
N GLY A 69 -1.60 9.56 18.37
CA GLY A 69 -1.01 10.88 18.15
C GLY A 69 0.36 10.90 17.45
N SER A 70 0.95 9.73 17.19
CA SER A 70 2.16 9.61 16.36
C SER A 70 1.79 9.51 14.88
N SER A 71 2.65 10.06 14.01
CA SER A 71 2.62 9.83 12.56
C SER A 71 3.61 8.75 12.11
N GLU A 72 4.36 8.18 13.04
CA GLU A 72 5.34 7.13 12.77
C GLU A 72 4.67 5.76 12.81
N TRP A 73 4.77 5.03 11.71
CA TRP A 73 4.21 3.69 11.55
C TRP A 73 5.32 2.66 11.59
N ILE A 74 5.15 1.66 12.45
CA ILE A 74 6.09 0.55 12.64
C ILE A 74 5.44 -0.70 12.03
N VAL A 75 6.10 -1.27 11.02
CA VAL A 75 5.70 -2.53 10.40
C VAL A 75 6.07 -3.68 11.32
N PHE A 76 5.13 -4.58 11.56
CA PHE A 76 5.37 -5.77 12.39
C PHE A 76 5.06 -7.08 11.69
N ALA A 77 4.32 -7.04 10.57
CA ALA A 77 4.02 -8.23 9.77
C ALA A 77 3.76 -7.89 8.31
N GLU A 78 4.00 -8.85 7.44
CA GLU A 78 3.65 -8.81 6.03
C GLU A 78 3.24 -10.21 5.56
N GLY A 79 2.58 -10.27 4.40
CA GLY A 79 2.27 -11.53 3.74
C GLY A 79 2.04 -11.34 2.25
N ASP A 80 2.33 -12.37 1.47
CA ASP A 80 2.26 -12.39 0.01
C ASP A 80 1.06 -13.19 -0.53
N GLN A 81 0.30 -13.83 0.36
CA GLN A 81 -0.91 -14.57 0.03
C GLN A 81 -2.17 -13.79 0.41
N PRO A 82 -3.21 -13.75 -0.45
CA PRO A 82 -4.48 -13.11 -0.11
C PRO A 82 -5.18 -13.80 1.06
N VAL A 83 -5.86 -13.03 1.91
CA VAL A 83 -6.63 -13.52 3.05
C VAL A 83 -8.03 -12.93 3.03
N ILE A 84 -9.05 -13.73 3.29
CA ILE A 84 -10.46 -13.29 3.35
C ILE A 84 -11.06 -13.68 4.70
N GLY A 85 -11.35 -12.70 5.56
CA GLY A 85 -11.95 -12.93 6.89
C GLY A 85 -11.12 -13.84 7.80
N GLY A 86 -9.80 -13.89 7.62
CA GLY A 86 -8.88 -14.81 8.28
C GLY A 86 -7.87 -14.11 9.18
N VAL A 87 -6.90 -14.87 9.71
CA VAL A 87 -5.77 -14.33 10.45
C VAL A 87 -4.77 -13.71 9.48
N LEU A 88 -4.49 -12.42 9.65
CA LEU A 88 -3.47 -11.69 8.90
C LEU A 88 -2.11 -11.77 9.59
N ALA A 89 -2.09 -11.74 10.94
CA ALA A 89 -0.89 -11.96 11.75
C ALA A 89 -1.23 -12.30 13.20
N VAL A 90 -0.26 -12.86 13.91
CA VAL A 90 -0.25 -12.92 15.38
C VAL A 90 0.77 -11.88 15.86
N TRP A 91 0.31 -10.86 16.55
CA TRP A 91 1.14 -9.80 17.09
C TRP A 91 1.44 -10.04 18.57
N ASP A 92 2.72 -10.17 18.90
CA ASP A 92 3.20 -10.10 20.28
C ASP A 92 3.57 -8.64 20.61
N THR A 93 2.74 -7.96 21.41
CA THR A 93 2.98 -6.56 21.79
C THR A 93 4.03 -6.40 22.90
N THR A 94 4.60 -7.51 23.40
CA THR A 94 5.61 -7.49 24.47
C THR A 94 7.04 -7.45 23.94
N VAL A 95 7.22 -7.69 22.64
CA VAL A 95 8.51 -7.66 21.94
C VAL A 95 8.45 -6.61 20.83
N GLY A 96 9.33 -5.60 20.87
CA GLY A 96 9.48 -4.63 19.78
C GLY A 96 8.59 -3.37 19.82
N GLY A 97 8.23 -2.89 21.03
CA GLY A 97 7.71 -1.54 21.26
C GLY A 97 8.78 -0.55 21.71
#